data_AF-A0A6P6J289-F1
#
_entry.id   AF-A0A6P6J289-F1
#
_cell.length_a   1.000
_cell.length_b   1.000
_cell.length_c   1.000
_cell.angle_alpha   90.00
_cell.angle_beta   90.00
_cell.angle_gamma   90.00
#
_symmetry.space_group_name_H-M   'P 1'
#
loop_
_entity.id
_entity.type
_entity.pdbx_description
1 polymer ?
#
loop_
_entity_poly.entity_id
_entity_poly.type
_entity_poly.pdbx_seq_one_letter_code
_entity_poly.pdbx_strand_id
1 'polypeptide(L)'
;MLVSNRLSLILLIFCGVFGAKTDEIKTISVKTGDCVVLHTGVREINREKQILWLFGAEDPDTLIAEIYKLSISIYDTYEGLKDRLQMDQQTGSLTVRNITTSHSGLYMAQIMNSMTTFKRFSVMVYGPVSLPVIESSSQVSECLISDGGFSSAVMCSAENGPEVSLSWFKGKERLNQTSSPDLSVTLSLPLEIKDRNNDVFHCVAANPVSNKTTQFSFQEHCPLNTG
;
A
#
# COMPACT_ATOMS: atom_id res chain seq x y z
N MET A 1 26.01 4.20 51.21
CA MET A 1 26.30 4.07 49.76
C MET A 1 26.43 2.57 49.49
N LEU A 2 25.37 1.79 49.32
CA LEU A 2 24.39 1.78 48.21
C LEU A 2 25.08 1.88 46.84
N VAL A 3 25.36 0.72 46.23
CA VAL A 3 24.87 0.42 44.88
C VAL A 3 24.43 -1.04 44.86
N SER A 4 23.12 -1.22 44.77
CA SER A 4 22.43 -2.46 44.45
C SER A 4 22.59 -2.73 42.96
N ASN A 5 23.00 -3.92 42.57
CA ASN A 5 22.85 -4.40 41.20
C ASN A 5 22.35 -5.85 41.25
N ARG A 6 21.03 -6.01 41.42
CA ARG A 6 20.35 -7.30 41.28
C ARG A 6 19.93 -7.43 39.82
N LEU A 7 20.77 -8.06 39.00
CA LEU A 7 20.35 -8.62 37.72
C LEU A 7 19.26 -9.66 38.03
N SER A 8 18.01 -9.32 37.76
CA SER A 8 16.90 -10.26 37.86
C SER A 8 16.90 -11.09 36.57
N LEU A 9 17.47 -12.30 36.63
CA LEU A 9 17.30 -13.30 35.58
C LEU A 9 15.82 -13.71 35.56
N ILE A 10 15.05 -13.18 34.60
CA ILE A 10 13.72 -13.72 34.30
C ILE A 10 13.96 -15.07 33.61
N LEU A 11 13.70 -16.14 34.35
CA LEU A 11 13.74 -17.51 33.88
C LEU A 11 12.62 -17.71 32.84
N LEU A 12 12.94 -17.63 31.55
CA LEU A 12 12.04 -18.05 30.48
C LEU A 12 11.93 -19.58 30.51
N ILE A 13 10.93 -20.08 31.23
CA ILE A 13 10.56 -21.49 31.19
C ILE A 13 9.94 -21.75 29.80
N PHE A 14 10.75 -22.22 28.86
CA PHE A 14 10.27 -22.89 27.65
C PHE A 14 9.69 -24.24 28.06
N CYS A 15 8.41 -24.25 28.43
CA CYS A 15 7.65 -25.49 28.57
C CYS A 15 6.76 -25.68 27.36
N GLY A 16 7.08 -26.71 26.56
CA GLY A 16 6.15 -27.36 25.64
C GLY A 16 6.15 -26.79 24.23
N VAL A 17 6.57 -27.62 23.27
CA VAL A 17 6.18 -27.52 21.87
C VAL A 17 4.66 -27.62 21.81
N PHE A 18 3.98 -26.48 21.81
CA PHE A 18 2.64 -26.37 21.26
C PHE A 18 2.81 -25.88 19.83
N GLY A 19 2.33 -26.65 18.86
CA GLY A 19 2.19 -26.19 17.49
C GLY A 19 1.31 -24.96 17.47
N ALA A 20 1.90 -23.79 17.60
CA ALA A 20 1.25 -22.54 17.27
C ALA A 20 0.98 -22.63 15.78
N LYS A 21 -0.27 -22.89 15.42
CA LYS A 21 -0.76 -22.66 14.07
C LYS A 21 -0.44 -21.19 13.80
N THR A 22 0.61 -20.93 13.03
CA THR A 22 0.97 -19.59 12.61
C THR A 22 -0.20 -19.08 11.81
N ASP A 23 -1.00 -18.19 12.40
CA ASP A 23 -2.17 -17.63 11.75
C ASP A 23 -1.66 -16.78 10.57
N GLU A 24 -2.11 -17.12 9.37
CA GLU A 24 -1.72 -16.49 8.11
C GLU A 24 -1.99 -14.98 8.18
N ILE A 25 -0.99 -14.16 7.85
CA ILE A 25 -1.16 -12.71 7.82
C ILE A 25 -2.00 -12.35 6.59
N LYS A 26 -3.14 -11.71 6.80
CA LYS A 26 -4.00 -11.23 5.70
C LYS A 26 -3.58 -9.83 5.27
N THR A 27 -3.11 -9.68 4.04
CA THR A 27 -2.78 -8.37 3.46
C THR A 27 -4.03 -7.67 2.89
N ILE A 28 -4.18 -6.39 3.18
CA ILE A 28 -5.29 -5.54 2.73
C ILE A 28 -4.71 -4.23 2.20
N SER A 29 -4.92 -3.97 0.90
CA SER A 29 -4.60 -2.69 0.27
C SER A 29 -5.85 -1.79 0.27
N VAL A 30 -5.73 -0.57 0.78
CA VAL A 30 -6.85 0.37 0.90
C VAL A 30 -6.43 1.78 0.46
N LYS A 31 -7.37 2.54 -0.10
CA LYS A 31 -7.11 3.91 -0.51
C LYS A 31 -7.24 4.87 0.68
N THR A 32 -6.38 5.88 0.72
CA THR A 32 -6.50 6.95 1.72
C THR A 32 -7.89 7.61 1.68
N GLY A 33 -8.45 7.91 2.85
CA GLY A 33 -9.80 8.43 3.04
C GLY A 33 -10.90 7.36 3.19
N ASP A 34 -10.65 6.12 2.79
CA ASP A 34 -11.65 5.04 2.88
C ASP A 34 -11.74 4.46 4.31
N CYS A 35 -12.62 3.47 4.49
CA CYS A 35 -12.70 2.67 5.71
C CYS A 35 -12.29 1.22 5.46
N VAL A 36 -11.68 0.60 6.46
CA VAL A 36 -11.35 -0.83 6.46
C VAL A 36 -11.97 -1.52 7.67
N VAL A 37 -12.51 -2.72 7.46
CA VAL A 37 -13.05 -3.57 8.52
C VAL A 37 -12.19 -4.82 8.65
N LEU A 38 -11.66 -5.02 9.85
CA LEU A 38 -10.80 -6.13 10.22
C LEU A 38 -11.63 -7.15 11.01
N HIS A 39 -12.05 -8.21 10.31
CA HIS A 39 -12.97 -9.21 10.87
C HIS A 39 -12.26 -10.21 11.77
N THR A 40 -12.69 -10.31 13.02
CA THR A 40 -12.18 -11.31 13.99
C THR A 40 -12.62 -12.74 13.65
N GLY A 41 -13.71 -12.90 12.90
CA GLY A 41 -14.37 -14.18 12.67
C GLY A 41 -15.23 -14.67 13.85
N VAL A 42 -15.33 -13.88 14.92
CA VAL A 42 -16.19 -14.18 16.08
C VAL A 42 -17.65 -13.88 15.71
N ARG A 43 -18.55 -14.84 15.96
CA ARG A 43 -19.99 -14.67 15.69
C ARG A 43 -20.71 -13.83 16.75
N GLU A 44 -20.35 -14.06 18.01
CA GLU A 44 -20.97 -13.39 19.16
C GLU A 44 -19.98 -13.33 20.34
N ILE A 45 -19.88 -12.15 20.95
CA ILE A 45 -19.15 -11.90 22.18
C ILE A 45 -20.05 -12.17 23.39
N ASN A 46 -19.49 -12.87 24.38
CA ASN A 46 -20.11 -13.08 25.68
C ASN A 46 -19.18 -12.54 26.80
N ARG A 47 -19.58 -12.66 28.06
CA ARG A 47 -18.81 -12.11 29.20
C ARG A 47 -17.47 -12.82 29.48
N GLU A 48 -17.26 -14.01 28.92
CA GLU A 48 -16.03 -14.79 29.10
C GLU A 48 -14.98 -14.46 28.05
N LYS A 49 -15.40 -13.87 26.92
CA LYS A 49 -14.51 -13.48 25.83
C LYS A 49 -13.93 -12.09 26.06
N GLN A 50 -12.65 -11.95 25.74
CA GLN A 50 -11.93 -10.69 25.67
C GLN A 50 -11.24 -10.59 24.31
N ILE A 51 -11.32 -9.43 23.67
CA ILE A 51 -10.58 -9.18 22.43
C ILE A 51 -9.76 -7.92 22.62
N LEU A 52 -8.45 -8.05 22.39
CA LEU A 52 -7.51 -6.93 22.35
C LEU A 52 -7.14 -6.68 20.89
N TRP A 53 -7.17 -5.41 20.49
CA TRP A 53 -6.61 -4.96 19.23
C TRP A 53 -5.29 -4.25 19.50
N LEU A 54 -4.24 -4.80 18.91
CA LEU A 54 -2.88 -4.28 18.95
C LEU A 54 -2.50 -3.74 17.58
N PHE A 55 -1.74 -2.65 17.55
CA PHE A 55 -1.23 -2.03 16.33
C PHE A 55 0.26 -1.78 16.44
N GLY A 56 0.96 -1.82 15.30
CA GLY A 56 2.35 -1.41 15.17
C GLY A 56 2.82 -1.52 13.71
N ALA A 57 3.81 -0.71 13.33
CA ALA A 57 4.28 -0.65 11.94
C ALA A 57 4.88 -1.99 11.47
N GLU A 58 5.65 -2.66 12.34
CA GLU A 58 6.31 -3.95 12.05
C GLU A 58 5.92 -5.04 13.04
N ASP A 59 5.74 -4.70 14.33
CA ASP A 59 5.24 -5.62 15.36
C ASP A 59 4.13 -4.95 16.16
N PRO A 60 2.93 -5.55 16.26
CA PRO A 60 1.81 -4.96 16.98
C PRO A 60 1.95 -5.14 18.50
N ASP A 61 2.52 -4.13 19.17
CA ASP A 61 2.72 -4.08 20.63
C ASP A 61 1.82 -3.04 21.34
N THR A 62 1.18 -2.15 20.59
CA THR A 62 0.44 -1.01 21.12
C THR A 62 -1.05 -1.34 21.20
N LEU A 63 -1.61 -1.39 22.40
CA LEU A 63 -3.04 -1.61 22.62
C LEU A 63 -3.83 -0.39 22.16
N ILE A 64 -4.70 -0.57 21.15
CA ILE A 64 -5.50 0.52 20.56
C ILE A 64 -6.99 0.38 20.88
N ALA A 65 -7.48 -0.83 21.11
CA ALA A 65 -8.85 -1.05 21.54
C ALA A 65 -9.02 -2.40 22.25
N GLU A 66 -10.03 -2.48 23.11
CA GLU A 66 -10.38 -3.68 23.84
C GLU A 66 -11.91 -3.82 23.90
N ILE A 67 -12.39 -5.06 23.87
CA ILE A 67 -13.72 -5.41 24.38
C ILE A 67 -13.59 -6.48 25.45
N TYR A 68 -14.11 -6.19 26.64
CA TYR A 68 -14.13 -7.09 27.77
C TYR A 68 -15.43 -6.94 28.55
N LYS A 69 -16.04 -8.07 28.96
CA LYS A 69 -17.33 -8.08 29.68
C LYS A 69 -18.42 -7.22 29.00
N LEU A 70 -18.45 -7.21 27.65
CA LEU A 70 -19.36 -6.43 26.80
C LEU A 70 -19.15 -4.90 26.84
N SER A 71 -18.07 -4.43 27.47
CA SER A 71 -17.65 -3.03 27.46
C SER A 71 -16.52 -2.82 26.46
N ILE A 72 -16.62 -1.78 25.64
CA ILE A 72 -15.58 -1.38 24.68
C ILE A 72 -14.76 -0.24 25.29
N SER A 73 -13.44 -0.36 25.17
CA SER A 73 -12.46 0.68 25.49
C SER A 73 -11.64 0.98 24.25
N ILE A 74 -11.47 2.24 23.90
CA ILE A 74 -10.58 2.70 22.82
C ILE A 74 -9.50 3.57 23.45
N TYR A 75 -8.24 3.27 23.12
CA TYR A 75 -7.08 3.88 23.75
C TYR A 75 -6.46 4.95 22.85
N ASP A 76 -5.95 6.01 23.49
CA ASP A 76 -5.27 7.13 22.84
C ASP A 76 -3.76 6.92 22.81
N THR A 77 -3.35 5.76 22.32
CA THR A 77 -1.95 5.31 22.36
C THR A 77 -1.21 5.59 21.06
N TYR A 78 -1.94 5.84 19.98
CA TYR A 78 -1.39 6.19 18.67
C TYR A 78 -2.08 7.45 18.15
N GLU A 79 -1.29 8.50 17.98
CA GLU A 79 -1.79 9.84 17.64
C GLU A 79 -2.61 9.81 16.34
N GLY A 80 -3.81 10.39 16.39
CA GLY A 80 -4.70 10.49 15.24
C GLY A 80 -5.46 9.22 14.86
N LEU A 81 -5.19 8.07 15.50
CA LEU A 81 -5.88 6.81 15.22
C LEU A 81 -7.15 6.63 16.07
N LYS A 82 -7.14 7.00 17.35
CA LYS A 82 -8.26 6.77 18.29
C LYS A 82 -9.62 7.20 17.75
N ASP A 83 -9.74 8.43 17.27
CA ASP A 83 -11.02 9.00 16.81
C ASP A 83 -11.54 8.34 15.51
N ARG A 84 -10.70 7.52 14.88
CA ARG A 84 -11.01 6.78 13.66
C ARG A 84 -11.43 5.34 13.94
N LEU A 85 -11.17 4.85 15.15
CA LEU A 85 -11.48 3.47 15.55
C LEU A 85 -12.94 3.33 15.96
N GLN A 86 -13.55 2.26 15.50
CA GLN A 86 -14.84 1.78 16.00
C GLN A 86 -14.79 0.27 16.10
N MET A 87 -15.20 -0.27 17.25
CA MET A 87 -15.33 -1.71 17.43
C MET A 87 -16.80 -2.12 17.39
N ASP A 88 -17.09 -3.20 16.67
CA ASP A 88 -18.42 -3.81 16.66
C ASP A 88 -18.65 -4.59 17.97
N GLN A 89 -19.73 -4.29 18.69
CA GLN A 89 -19.99 -4.86 20.01
C GLN A 89 -20.35 -6.36 19.97
N GLN A 90 -20.87 -6.85 18.84
CA GLN A 90 -21.29 -8.24 18.68
C GLN A 90 -20.13 -9.16 18.31
N THR A 91 -19.24 -8.72 17.42
CA THR A 91 -18.16 -9.52 16.83
C THR A 91 -16.77 -9.11 17.30
N GLY A 92 -16.61 -7.90 17.83
CA GLY A 92 -15.31 -7.32 18.18
C GLY A 92 -14.44 -7.00 16.96
N SER A 93 -15.03 -6.97 15.76
CA SER A 93 -14.34 -6.53 14.54
C SER A 93 -13.99 -5.06 14.64
N LEU A 94 -12.79 -4.70 14.21
CA LEU A 94 -12.30 -3.32 14.25
C LEU A 94 -12.53 -2.64 12.91
N THR A 95 -13.16 -1.48 12.94
CA THR A 95 -13.28 -0.57 11.81
C THR A 95 -12.32 0.60 12.00
N VAL A 96 -11.51 0.88 11.00
CA VAL A 96 -10.67 2.08 10.93
C VAL A 96 -11.26 2.98 9.84
N ARG A 97 -11.79 4.13 10.23
CA ARG A 97 -12.46 5.09 9.34
C ARG A 97 -11.49 6.15 8.84
N ASN A 98 -11.73 6.72 7.67
CA ASN A 98 -10.92 7.80 7.10
C ASN A 98 -9.43 7.48 7.21
N ILE A 99 -9.04 6.27 6.75
CA ILE A 99 -7.69 5.76 6.95
C ILE A 99 -6.68 6.56 6.12
N THR A 100 -5.44 6.69 6.58
CA THR A 100 -4.39 7.48 5.91
C THR A 100 -3.12 6.66 5.82
N THR A 101 -2.16 7.08 5.00
CA THR A 101 -0.88 6.38 4.80
C THR A 101 -0.13 6.12 6.10
N SER A 102 -0.22 7.04 7.08
CA SER A 102 0.34 6.92 8.43
C SER A 102 -0.28 5.81 9.29
N HIS A 103 -1.47 5.31 8.93
CA HIS A 103 -2.13 4.22 9.62
C HIS A 103 -1.84 2.84 9.00
N SER A 104 -0.91 2.78 8.04
CA SER A 104 -0.42 1.51 7.50
C SER A 104 0.39 0.77 8.57
N GLY A 105 0.28 -0.55 8.60
CA GLY A 105 0.99 -1.39 9.56
C GLY A 105 0.27 -2.70 9.86
N LEU A 106 0.76 -3.41 10.86
CA LEU A 106 0.17 -4.63 11.35
C LEU A 106 -0.88 -4.34 12.43
N TYR A 107 -2.08 -4.87 12.21
CA TYR A 107 -3.15 -4.93 13.19
C TYR A 107 -3.32 -6.37 13.63
N MET A 108 -3.35 -6.59 14.94
CA MET A 108 -3.52 -7.92 15.51
C MET A 108 -4.69 -7.94 16.49
N ALA A 109 -5.64 -8.85 16.25
CA ALA A 109 -6.64 -9.20 17.25
C ALA A 109 -6.13 -10.38 18.07
N GLN A 110 -6.03 -10.21 19.38
CA GLN A 110 -5.84 -11.29 20.34
C GLN A 110 -7.20 -11.61 20.97
N ILE A 111 -7.75 -12.77 20.64
CA ILE A 111 -9.08 -13.22 21.06
C ILE A 111 -8.89 -14.27 22.14
N MET A 112 -9.22 -13.91 23.38
CA MET A 112 -9.07 -14.73 24.57
C MET A 112 -10.42 -15.28 25.03
N ASN A 113 -10.45 -16.60 25.21
CA ASN A 113 -11.53 -17.34 25.86
C ASN A 113 -10.89 -18.53 26.60
N SER A 114 -11.40 -19.76 26.44
CA SER A 114 -10.73 -20.99 26.89
C SER A 114 -9.39 -21.25 26.22
N MET A 115 -9.23 -20.79 24.97
CA MET A 115 -7.96 -20.77 24.24
C MET A 115 -7.77 -19.39 23.61
N THR A 116 -6.52 -18.95 23.55
CA THR A 116 -6.16 -17.70 22.86
C THR A 116 -5.97 -17.98 21.37
N THR A 117 -6.63 -17.18 20.54
CA THR A 117 -6.44 -17.17 19.09
C THR A 117 -6.01 -15.80 18.64
N PHE A 118 -5.26 -15.74 17.55
CA PHE A 118 -4.78 -14.50 16.97
C PHE A 118 -5.39 -14.33 15.57
N LYS A 119 -5.55 -13.08 15.13
CA LYS A 119 -5.80 -12.69 13.74
C LYS A 119 -4.85 -11.56 13.39
N ARG A 120 -4.12 -11.67 12.29
CA ARG A 120 -3.14 -10.66 11.86
C ARG A 120 -3.52 -10.09 10.50
N PHE A 121 -3.50 -8.76 10.40
CA PHE A 121 -3.81 -8.03 9.19
C PHE A 121 -2.66 -7.08 8.86
N SER A 122 -2.10 -7.20 7.67
CA SER A 122 -1.17 -6.20 7.13
C SER A 122 -1.96 -5.20 6.30
N VAL A 123 -2.18 -4.01 6.85
CA VAL A 123 -2.96 -2.96 6.19
C VAL A 123 -2.00 -1.99 5.52
N MET A 124 -2.05 -1.93 4.19
CA MET A 124 -1.26 -1.02 3.36
C MET A 124 -2.18 0.03 2.78
N VAL A 125 -1.93 1.30 3.13
CA VAL A 125 -2.77 2.42 2.69
C VAL A 125 -2.04 3.21 1.63
N TYR A 126 -2.68 3.42 0.48
CA TYR A 126 -2.07 4.09 -0.67
C TYR A 126 -2.79 5.40 -1.00
N GLY A 127 -2.00 6.40 -1.40
CA GLY A 127 -2.50 7.62 -2.03
C GLY A 127 -2.85 7.42 -3.49
N PRO A 128 -3.60 8.36 -4.10
CA PRO A 128 -3.77 8.39 -5.55
C PRO A 128 -2.42 8.63 -6.24
N VAL A 129 -2.16 7.93 -7.34
CA VAL A 129 -0.99 8.21 -8.19
C VAL A 129 -1.14 9.50 -8.97
N SER A 130 -0.01 10.17 -9.22
CA SER A 130 0.08 11.37 -10.06
C SER A 130 -0.08 11.02 -11.55
N LEU A 131 -0.57 11.98 -12.35
CA LEU A 131 -0.72 11.80 -13.79
C LEU A 131 0.67 11.72 -14.44
N PRO A 132 0.99 10.65 -15.19
CA PRO A 132 2.29 10.56 -15.87
C PRO A 132 2.41 11.63 -16.95
N VAL A 133 3.61 12.17 -17.12
CA VAL A 133 3.92 13.16 -18.16
C VAL A 133 4.76 12.49 -19.25
N ILE A 134 4.44 12.77 -20.51
CA ILE A 134 5.19 12.27 -21.66
C ILE A 134 5.87 13.46 -22.31
N GLU A 135 7.19 13.41 -22.39
CA GLU A 135 8.02 14.47 -22.98
C GLU A 135 8.92 13.88 -24.07
N SER A 136 9.22 14.69 -25.10
CA SER A 136 10.23 14.33 -26.08
C SER A 136 11.58 14.27 -25.39
N SER A 137 12.33 13.18 -25.55
CA SER A 137 13.71 13.16 -25.09
C SER A 137 14.49 14.18 -25.92
N SER A 138 15.01 15.21 -25.28
CA SER A 138 15.53 16.44 -25.87
C SER A 138 16.85 16.29 -26.66
N GLN A 139 17.14 15.10 -27.18
CA GLN A 139 18.32 14.85 -28.02
C GLN A 139 17.99 14.54 -29.49
N VAL A 140 16.72 14.32 -29.86
CA VAL A 140 16.30 14.15 -31.26
C VAL A 140 14.85 14.63 -31.46
N SER A 141 14.57 15.91 -31.28
CA SER A 141 13.35 16.53 -31.83
C SER A 141 13.63 17.15 -33.20
N GLU A 142 14.30 16.38 -34.05
CA GLU A 142 14.31 16.61 -35.47
C GLU A 142 13.32 15.63 -36.08
N CYS A 143 12.05 16.05 -36.18
CA CYS A 143 11.08 15.47 -37.11
C CYS A 143 11.53 15.77 -38.57
N LEU A 144 12.80 15.54 -38.89
CA LEU A 144 13.41 15.81 -40.18
C LEU A 144 13.08 14.68 -41.15
N ILE A 145 12.58 15.09 -42.30
CA ILE A 145 12.38 14.24 -43.46
C ILE A 145 13.75 14.12 -44.13
N SER A 146 14.52 13.07 -43.81
CA SER A 146 15.60 12.65 -44.69
C SER A 146 15.65 11.12 -44.74
N ASP A 147 15.22 10.62 -45.90
CA ASP A 147 15.48 9.31 -46.50
C ASP A 147 16.43 8.39 -45.70
N GLY A 148 15.87 7.52 -44.86
CA GLY A 148 16.66 6.49 -44.13
C GLY A 148 16.29 6.24 -42.67
N GLY A 149 15.03 5.85 -42.40
CA GLY A 149 14.60 5.32 -41.08
C GLY A 149 14.21 6.39 -40.05
N PHE A 150 13.08 6.16 -39.38
CA PHE A 150 12.54 7.06 -38.36
C PHE A 150 12.70 6.42 -36.98
N SER A 151 13.41 7.07 -36.06
CA SER A 151 13.45 6.68 -34.65
C SER A 151 13.17 7.89 -33.77
N SER A 152 12.01 7.92 -33.12
CA SER A 152 11.69 8.93 -32.10
C SER A 152 11.74 8.28 -30.72
N ALA A 153 12.26 9.01 -29.73
CA ALA A 153 12.32 8.54 -28.36
C ALA A 153 11.56 9.51 -27.45
N VAL A 154 10.52 9.00 -26.81
CA VAL A 154 9.75 9.73 -25.79
C VAL A 154 10.06 9.17 -24.41
N MET A 155 10.05 10.05 -23.42
CA MET A 155 10.22 9.69 -22.02
C MET A 155 8.90 9.87 -21.31
N CYS A 156 8.41 8.81 -20.67
CA CYS A 156 7.33 8.95 -19.70
C CYS A 156 7.90 9.07 -18.30
N SER A 157 7.40 10.02 -17.51
CA SER A 157 7.83 10.26 -16.14
C SER A 157 6.65 10.40 -15.19
N ALA A 158 6.80 9.95 -13.94
CA ALA A 158 5.80 10.12 -12.89
C ALA A 158 6.45 10.22 -11.50
N GLU A 159 5.80 10.93 -10.59
CA GLU A 159 6.18 10.94 -9.17
C GLU A 159 6.15 9.53 -8.60
N ASN A 160 7.19 9.17 -7.85
CA ASN A 160 7.26 7.87 -7.20
C ASN A 160 6.49 7.87 -5.87
N GLY A 161 6.08 6.68 -5.46
CA GLY A 161 5.39 6.44 -4.21
C GLY A 161 5.36 4.96 -3.89
N PRO A 162 4.79 4.57 -2.73
CA PRO A 162 4.71 3.17 -2.34
C PRO A 162 4.05 2.31 -3.43
N GLU A 163 4.80 1.32 -3.92
CA GLU A 163 4.39 0.38 -4.99
C GLU A 163 3.84 1.05 -6.26
N VAL A 164 4.31 2.27 -6.55
CA VAL A 164 4.04 2.90 -7.84
C VAL A 164 4.90 2.24 -8.90
N SER A 165 4.28 1.95 -10.04
CA SER A 165 4.96 1.48 -11.23
C SER A 165 4.54 2.30 -12.44
N LEU A 166 5.46 2.45 -13.39
CA LEU A 166 5.25 3.13 -14.66
C LEU A 166 5.33 2.10 -15.79
N SER A 167 4.43 2.16 -16.75
CA SER A 167 4.35 1.16 -17.82
C SER A 167 3.87 1.73 -19.14
N TRP A 168 4.39 1.20 -20.24
CA TRP A 168 3.95 1.51 -21.59
C TRP A 168 3.04 0.42 -22.13
N PHE A 169 1.97 0.83 -22.80
CA PHE A 169 1.06 -0.05 -23.51
C PHE A 169 0.85 0.40 -24.95
N LYS A 170 0.62 -0.59 -25.82
CA LYS A 170 0.09 -0.42 -27.16
C LYS A 170 -1.18 -1.25 -27.27
N GLY A 171 -2.34 -0.58 -27.31
CA GLY A 171 -3.62 -1.26 -27.11
C GLY A 171 -3.68 -1.97 -25.75
N LYS A 172 -3.77 -3.30 -25.74
CA LYS A 172 -3.78 -4.13 -24.51
C LYS A 172 -2.43 -4.73 -24.15
N GLU A 173 -1.45 -4.63 -25.04
CA GLU A 173 -0.13 -5.22 -24.85
C GLU A 173 0.75 -4.31 -24.01
N ARG A 174 1.34 -4.84 -22.94
CA ARG A 174 2.32 -4.12 -22.12
C ARG A 174 3.70 -4.28 -22.72
N LEU A 175 4.27 -3.17 -23.18
CA LEU A 175 5.58 -3.15 -23.84
C LEU A 175 6.72 -3.15 -22.82
N ASN A 176 6.61 -2.32 -21.78
CA ASN A 176 7.65 -2.17 -20.77
C ASN A 176 7.07 -1.71 -19.43
N GLN A 177 7.83 -1.90 -18.34
CA GLN A 177 7.49 -1.46 -16.99
C GLN A 177 8.76 -1.13 -16.18
N THR A 178 8.67 -0.12 -15.31
CA THR A 178 9.69 0.18 -14.30
C THR A 178 9.04 0.51 -12.95
N SER A 179 9.80 0.31 -11.88
CA SER A 179 9.46 0.64 -10.51
C SER A 179 10.75 0.82 -9.72
N SER A 180 10.73 1.65 -8.68
CA SER A 180 11.88 1.86 -7.80
C SER A 180 11.46 1.79 -6.34
N PRO A 181 12.21 1.06 -5.48
CA PRO A 181 11.98 1.09 -4.04
C PRO A 181 12.43 2.41 -3.41
N ASP A 182 13.31 3.17 -4.08
CA ASP A 182 13.72 4.50 -3.62
C ASP A 182 12.61 5.51 -3.94
N LEU A 183 11.89 5.94 -2.90
CA LEU A 183 10.76 6.86 -3.05
C LEU A 183 11.19 8.31 -3.36
N SER A 184 12.48 8.62 -3.30
CA SER A 184 13.00 9.96 -3.58
C SER A 184 13.22 10.23 -5.07
N VAL A 185 13.29 9.18 -5.90
CA VAL A 185 13.53 9.33 -7.35
C VAL A 185 12.21 9.50 -8.10
N THR A 186 12.26 10.22 -9.22
CA THR A 186 11.17 10.20 -10.21
C THR A 186 11.26 8.94 -11.05
N LEU A 187 10.14 8.27 -11.30
CA LEU A 187 10.11 7.14 -12.22
C LEU A 187 10.16 7.65 -13.65
N SER A 188 11.06 7.09 -14.46
CA SER A 188 11.21 7.45 -15.87
C SER A 188 11.30 6.19 -16.72
N LEU A 189 10.56 6.14 -17.83
CA LEU A 189 10.48 5.00 -18.72
C LEU A 189 10.53 5.45 -20.18
N PRO A 190 11.65 5.24 -20.89
CA PRO A 190 11.76 5.61 -22.30
C PRO A 190 11.00 4.63 -23.19
N LEU A 191 10.53 5.14 -24.33
CA LEU A 191 9.96 4.36 -25.42
C LEU A 191 10.58 4.82 -26.74
N GLU A 192 11.23 3.88 -27.45
CA GLU A 192 11.69 4.06 -28.82
C GLU A 192 10.58 3.67 -29.81
N ILE A 193 10.29 4.56 -30.75
CA ILE A 193 9.26 4.39 -31.78
C ILE A 193 9.97 4.29 -33.12
N LYS A 194 9.84 3.13 -33.78
CA LYS A 194 10.56 2.80 -35.02
C LYS A 194 9.69 2.91 -36.28
N ASP A 195 8.37 2.98 -36.11
CA ASP A 195 7.40 3.00 -37.21
C ASP A 195 6.47 4.22 -37.13
N ARG A 196 6.14 4.81 -38.29
CA ARG A 196 5.20 5.94 -38.42
C ARG A 196 3.73 5.50 -38.48
N ASN A 197 3.37 4.45 -37.76
CA ASN A 197 1.96 4.05 -37.69
C ASN A 197 1.18 5.05 -36.83
N ASN A 198 -0.13 5.13 -37.07
CA ASN A 198 -1.06 5.89 -36.23
C ASN A 198 -1.37 5.15 -34.91
N ASP A 199 -0.35 4.50 -34.35
CA ASP A 199 -0.45 3.73 -33.13
C ASP A 199 -0.56 4.69 -31.94
N VAL A 200 -1.52 4.40 -31.07
CA VAL A 200 -1.69 5.13 -29.82
C VAL A 200 -0.98 4.36 -28.72
N PHE A 201 -0.04 5.03 -28.07
CA PHE A 201 0.68 4.51 -26.93
C PHE A 201 0.10 5.10 -25.64
N HIS A 202 0.07 4.28 -24.60
CA HIS A 202 -0.43 4.68 -23.29
C HIS A 202 0.67 4.52 -22.27
N CYS A 203 1.05 5.61 -21.62
CA CYS A 203 1.85 5.52 -20.41
C CYS A 203 0.94 5.50 -19.19
N VAL A 204 1.12 4.50 -18.33
CA VAL A 204 0.28 4.24 -17.16
C VAL A 204 1.14 4.25 -15.90
N ALA A 205 0.83 5.18 -14.99
CA ALA A 205 1.28 5.14 -13.60
C ALA A 205 0.22 4.42 -12.78
N ALA A 206 0.63 3.44 -11.96
CA ALA A 206 -0.31 2.65 -11.18
C ALA A 206 0.28 2.16 -9.85
N ASN A 207 -0.57 2.08 -8.84
CA ASN A 207 -0.34 1.38 -7.57
C ASN A 207 -1.55 0.44 -7.29
N PRO A 208 -1.54 -0.34 -6.20
CA PRO A 208 -2.61 -1.33 -5.94
C PRO A 208 -4.04 -0.79 -5.88
N VAL A 209 -4.25 0.53 -5.69
CA VAL A 209 -5.59 1.13 -5.51
C VAL A 209 -5.95 2.18 -6.56
N SER A 210 -5.01 2.61 -7.40
CA SER A 210 -5.23 3.68 -8.36
C SER A 210 -4.32 3.58 -9.58
N ASN A 211 -4.86 4.03 -10.72
CA ASN A 211 -4.11 4.17 -11.97
C ASN A 211 -4.44 5.50 -12.66
N LYS A 212 -3.45 6.02 -13.40
CA LYS A 212 -3.57 7.20 -14.24
C LYS A 212 -2.84 6.96 -15.56
N THR A 213 -3.42 7.47 -16.63
CA THR A 213 -2.94 7.19 -17.98
C THR A 213 -2.84 8.48 -18.78
N THR A 214 -1.73 8.61 -19.48
CA THR A 214 -1.50 9.66 -20.47
C THR A 214 -1.29 9.00 -21.82
N GLN A 215 -1.94 9.56 -22.84
CA GLN A 215 -1.90 9.01 -24.19
C GLN A 215 -0.86 9.78 -25.01
N PHE A 216 -0.21 9.06 -25.90
CA PHE A 216 0.71 9.63 -26.87
C PHE A 216 0.30 9.14 -28.26
N SER A 217 0.06 10.11 -29.15
CA SER A 217 -0.14 9.89 -30.57
C SER A 217 0.88 10.72 -31.35
N PHE A 218 1.42 10.16 -32.43
CA PHE A 218 2.44 10.84 -33.21
C PHE A 218 1.91 12.12 -33.88
N GLN A 219 0.66 12.10 -34.34
CA GLN A 219 0.04 13.20 -35.08
C GLN A 219 -0.21 14.46 -34.24
N GLU A 220 -0.43 14.31 -32.92
CA GLU A 220 -0.65 15.43 -32.01
C GLU A 220 0.65 16.10 -31.55
N HIS A 221 1.77 15.37 -31.53
CA HIS A 221 3.05 15.86 -30.99
C HIS A 221 4.08 16.27 -32.06
N CYS A 222 3.98 15.75 -33.29
CA CYS A 222 4.67 16.30 -34.47
C CYS A 222 3.64 16.66 -35.56
N PRO A 223 3.01 17.85 -35.51
CA PRO A 223 2.11 18.27 -36.56
C PRO A 223 2.88 18.43 -37.87
N LEU A 224 2.39 17.80 -38.95
CA LEU A 224 2.89 18.05 -40.29
C LEU A 224 2.60 19.52 -40.64
N ASN A 225 3.65 20.31 -40.87
CA ASN A 225 3.51 21.60 -41.54
C ASN A 225 2.96 21.33 -42.94
N THR A 226 1.67 21.56 -43.13
CA THR A 226 1.03 21.54 -44.44
C THR A 226 1.12 22.95 -45.00
N GLY A 227 2.18 23.20 -45.78
CA GLY A 227 2.38 24.40 -46.59
C GLY A 227 2.09 24.12 -48.06
#